data_AF-U5E4X5-F1
#
_entry.id   AF-U5E4X5-F1
#
_cell.length_a   1.000
_cell.length_b   1.000
_cell.length_c   1.000
_cell.angle_alpha   90.00
_cell.angle_beta   90.00
_cell.angle_gamma   90.00
#
_symmetry.space_group_name_H-M   'P 1'
#
loop_
_entity.id
_entity.type
_entity.pdbx_description
1 polymer ?
#
loop_
_entity_poly.entity_id
_entity_poly.type
_entity_poly.pdbx_seq_one_letter_code
_entity_poly.pdbx_strand_id
1 'polypeptide(L)'
;MGEFPVEIVLSTLGLLVATAAFLREFVFVGRKRLGYRVQMNTPASRIQLTDANGAAAPDATDPVSVVLIRIENYGSTVIEDDDYAAAESPRLLFPHHTIRALEVTERVTRTGQSVPTHSEALRDLAPSTGTDNVARIVLPSERLERGEHYKVLAVLTGPAPDPQDVNAEKVVRQAGSLKGGRFVETTSRSRREPALLGLSVFLALVVMVQLLATVLRGDPPPRDCAAGSLTIVGSTAMAPMIRRAAQTYEKTCTGAHFTFDFDGTEPGLRALATAGPTTGMLAIGDGSKGTSFETLTELPLALASFSLVVHPAVGVKDLTTQQIRDLYRGNIRNWSQIGGPDLPVVLIDRTAGSGTRRALEARLLEDNRKVFRYTSCVGMAAGGAQCEVDLTEEVAAFVAKIPGAVGYLETSAVRDGVRAVTVDGVSPTPTTIRSGDYEFTGVEYAYTHGPVAGDSLVAQFLDYLTRGKARLTMTEFGNIPCVDPVEPKFCTP
;
A
#
# COMPACT_ATOMS: atom_id res chain seq x y z
N MET A 1 16.37 -11.24 20.44
CA MET A 1 15.34 -12.31 20.53
C MET A 1 14.45 -12.13 19.33
N GLY A 2 14.41 -13.10 18.41
CA GLY A 2 13.72 -12.95 17.13
C GLY A 2 12.24 -12.63 17.32
N GLU A 3 11.76 -11.58 16.67
CA GLU A 3 10.36 -11.19 16.69
C GLU A 3 9.52 -12.36 16.14
N PHE A 4 8.73 -12.96 17.02
CA PHE A 4 7.79 -14.01 16.63
C PHE A 4 6.79 -13.40 15.63
N PRO A 5 6.59 -13.98 14.43
CA PRO A 5 5.78 -13.37 13.38
C PRO A 5 4.28 -13.59 13.65
N VAL A 6 3.79 -12.94 14.71
CA VAL A 6 2.42 -13.07 15.24
C VAL A 6 1.37 -12.77 14.17
N GLU A 7 1.65 -11.87 13.23
CA GLU A 7 0.75 -11.53 12.11
C GLU A 7 0.59 -12.67 11.11
N ILE A 8 1.70 -13.33 10.75
CA ILE A 8 1.67 -14.51 9.87
C ILE A 8 0.91 -15.64 10.56
N VAL A 9 1.17 -15.84 11.86
CA VAL A 9 0.49 -16.89 12.66
C VAL A 9 -1.01 -16.62 12.76
N LEU A 10 -1.43 -15.40 13.09
CA LEU A 10 -2.85 -15.02 13.21
C LEU A 10 -3.57 -15.07 11.87
N SER A 11 -2.94 -14.60 10.79
CA SER A 11 -3.53 -14.63 9.44
C SER A 11 -3.70 -16.07 8.95
N THR A 12 -2.69 -16.91 9.18
CA THR A 12 -2.75 -18.34 8.84
C THR A 12 -3.83 -19.05 9.65
N LEU A 13 -3.92 -18.76 10.95
CA LEU A 13 -4.96 -19.32 11.81
C LEU A 13 -6.37 -18.89 11.38
N GLY A 14 -6.55 -17.61 11.03
CA GLY A 14 -7.82 -17.08 10.51
C GLY A 14 -8.26 -17.79 9.24
N LEU A 15 -7.35 -17.96 8.29
CA LEU A 15 -7.61 -18.67 7.03
C LEU A 15 -7.94 -20.15 7.25
N LEU A 16 -7.19 -20.83 8.13
CA LEU A 16 -7.42 -22.24 8.46
C LEU A 16 -8.79 -22.46 9.11
N VAL A 17 -9.17 -21.61 10.07
CA VAL A 17 -10.47 -21.73 10.75
C VAL A 17 -11.63 -21.43 9.79
N ALA A 18 -11.52 -20.40 8.97
CA ALA A 18 -12.54 -20.08 7.96
C ALA A 18 -12.69 -21.20 6.92
N THR A 19 -11.56 -21.75 6.45
CA THR A 19 -11.55 -22.87 5.49
C THR A 19 -12.12 -24.13 6.11
N ALA A 20 -11.75 -24.47 7.34
CA ALA A 20 -12.30 -25.62 8.06
C ALA A 20 -13.81 -25.48 8.31
N ALA A 21 -14.29 -24.29 8.67
CA ALA A 21 -15.72 -24.01 8.82
C ALA A 21 -16.48 -24.16 7.49
N PHE A 22 -15.95 -23.59 6.40
CA PHE A 22 -16.51 -23.71 5.06
C PHE A 22 -16.56 -25.18 4.59
N LEU A 23 -15.45 -25.90 4.70
CA LEU A 23 -15.37 -27.31 4.31
C LEU A 23 -16.33 -28.16 5.13
N ARG A 24 -16.42 -27.92 6.45
CA ARG A 24 -17.40 -28.60 7.30
C ARG A 24 -18.82 -28.33 6.81
N GLU A 25 -19.21 -27.08 6.61
CA GLU A 25 -20.61 -26.72 6.32
C GLU A 25 -21.04 -27.10 4.89
N PHE A 26 -20.16 -26.93 3.89
CA PHE A 26 -20.52 -27.06 2.48
C PHE A 26 -19.99 -28.32 1.79
N VAL A 27 -18.84 -28.86 2.23
CA VAL A 27 -18.20 -30.01 1.56
C VAL A 27 -18.48 -31.33 2.27
N PHE A 28 -18.34 -31.37 3.60
CA PHE A 28 -18.52 -32.60 4.37
C PHE A 28 -19.93 -32.78 4.94
N VAL A 29 -20.70 -31.70 5.14
CA VAL A 29 -22.06 -31.73 5.70
C VAL A 29 -23.13 -31.40 4.66
N GLY A 30 -22.83 -31.56 3.36
CA GLY A 30 -23.78 -31.49 2.23
C GLY A 30 -24.88 -32.57 2.30
N ARG A 31 -25.76 -32.46 3.29
CA ARG A 31 -26.72 -33.49 3.67
C ARG A 31 -28.05 -33.28 2.96
N LYS A 32 -28.57 -34.38 2.43
CA LYS A 32 -29.99 -34.56 2.08
C LYS A 32 -30.81 -34.43 3.37
N ARG A 33 -31.65 -33.39 3.44
CA ARG A 33 -32.50 -33.12 4.62
C ARG A 33 -33.92 -32.88 4.14
N LEU A 34 -34.78 -33.85 4.40
CA LEU A 34 -36.21 -33.70 4.23
C LEU A 34 -36.78 -33.10 5.52
N GLY A 35 -37.44 -31.95 5.38
CA GLY A 35 -38.11 -31.26 6.45
C GLY A 35 -39.61 -31.47 6.37
N TYR A 36 -40.29 -31.57 7.51
CA TYR A 36 -41.73 -31.34 7.57
C TYR A 36 -42.07 -30.30 8.63
N ARG A 37 -43.15 -29.56 8.41
CA ARG A 37 -43.74 -28.67 9.41
C ARG A 37 -45.25 -28.61 9.28
N VAL A 38 -45.93 -28.61 10.42
CA VAL A 38 -47.38 -28.38 10.47
C VAL A 38 -47.61 -26.87 10.35
N GLN A 39 -48.25 -26.44 9.26
CA GLN A 39 -48.58 -25.03 8.99
C GLN A 39 -49.95 -24.64 9.54
N MET A 40 -50.87 -25.61 9.60
CA MET A 40 -52.22 -25.42 10.12
C MET A 40 -52.63 -26.71 10.83
N ASN A 41 -53.27 -26.58 11.99
CA ASN A 41 -53.98 -27.66 12.67
C ASN A 41 -55.20 -27.03 13.34
N THR A 42 -56.36 -27.15 12.68
CA THR A 42 -57.57 -26.43 13.10
C THR A 42 -58.71 -27.44 13.36
N PRO A 43 -59.34 -27.43 14.54
CA PRO A 43 -60.52 -28.25 14.78
C PRO A 43 -61.68 -27.82 13.88
N ALA A 44 -62.33 -28.80 13.27
CA ALA A 44 -63.44 -28.67 12.35
C ALA A 44 -64.76 -28.99 13.05
N SER A 45 -65.11 -28.25 14.10
CA SER A 45 -66.30 -28.49 14.92
C SER A 45 -67.65 -28.21 14.22
N ARG A 46 -67.64 -27.85 12.93
CA ARG A 46 -68.84 -27.54 12.12
C ARG A 46 -68.84 -28.12 10.71
N ILE A 47 -67.90 -29.00 10.36
CA ILE A 47 -67.88 -29.60 9.02
C ILE A 47 -68.75 -30.87 9.03
N GLN A 48 -69.92 -30.81 8.41
CA GLN A 48 -70.73 -32.00 8.12
C GLN A 48 -70.11 -32.73 6.93
N LEU A 49 -69.51 -33.88 7.20
CA LEU A 49 -68.97 -34.77 6.18
C LEU A 49 -70.12 -35.54 5.53
N THR A 50 -70.37 -35.27 4.25
CA THR A 50 -71.28 -36.05 3.40
C THR A 50 -70.48 -37.08 2.60
N ASP A 51 -71.02 -38.29 2.45
CA ASP A 51 -70.41 -39.30 1.57
C ASP A 51 -70.56 -38.95 0.08
N ALA A 52 -69.95 -39.75 -0.81
CA ALA A 52 -69.99 -39.56 -2.26
C ALA A 52 -71.42 -39.60 -2.87
N ASN A 53 -72.41 -40.07 -2.10
CA ASN A 53 -73.80 -40.16 -2.49
C ASN A 53 -74.68 -39.09 -1.79
N GLY A 54 -74.06 -38.15 -1.07
CA GLY A 54 -74.76 -37.05 -0.39
C GLY A 54 -75.47 -37.45 0.90
N ALA A 55 -75.25 -38.65 1.43
CA ALA A 55 -75.77 -39.04 2.73
C ALA A 55 -74.85 -38.50 3.84
N ALA A 56 -75.46 -37.99 4.91
CA ALA A 56 -74.71 -37.60 6.11
C ALA A 56 -74.01 -38.85 6.69
N ALA A 57 -72.69 -38.78 6.86
CA ALA A 57 -71.96 -39.83 7.56
C ALA A 57 -72.53 -40.01 8.98
N PRO A 58 -72.61 -41.24 9.54
CA PRO A 58 -73.06 -41.44 10.91
C PRO A 58 -72.27 -40.56 11.87
N ASP A 59 -72.95 -39.95 12.85
CA ASP A 59 -72.37 -39.04 13.85
C ASP A 59 -70.99 -39.52 14.31
N ALA A 60 -69.95 -38.84 13.85
CA ALA A 60 -68.61 -39.04 14.37
C ALA A 60 -68.59 -38.48 15.79
N THR A 61 -68.64 -39.35 16.80
CA THR A 61 -68.46 -38.97 18.22
C THR A 61 -67.10 -38.35 18.49
N ASP A 62 -66.14 -38.53 17.58
CA ASP A 62 -64.78 -38.05 17.69
C ASP A 62 -64.59 -36.71 16.97
N PRO A 63 -63.84 -35.75 17.56
CA PRO A 63 -63.58 -34.46 16.94
C PRO A 63 -62.84 -34.61 15.60
N VAL A 64 -63.22 -33.77 14.64
CA VAL A 64 -62.55 -33.66 13.33
C VAL A 64 -61.56 -32.49 13.37
N SER A 65 -60.40 -32.63 12.75
CA SER A 65 -59.45 -31.54 12.55
C SER A 65 -58.86 -31.55 11.14
N VAL A 66 -58.45 -30.39 10.66
CA VAL A 66 -57.80 -30.22 9.36
C VAL A 66 -56.35 -29.79 9.59
N VAL A 67 -55.42 -30.57 9.06
CA VAL A 67 -53.97 -30.38 9.21
C VAL A 67 -53.33 -30.12 7.86
N LEU A 68 -52.66 -28.97 7.71
CA LEU A 68 -51.83 -28.66 6.54
C LEU A 68 -50.36 -28.86 6.90
N ILE A 69 -49.71 -29.79 6.22
CA ILE A 69 -48.31 -30.16 6.43
C ILE A 69 -47.51 -29.74 5.21
N ARG A 70 -46.43 -29.00 5.42
CA ARG A 70 -45.46 -28.69 4.37
C ARG A 70 -44.28 -29.62 4.48
N ILE A 71 -43.93 -30.28 3.37
CA ILE A 71 -42.76 -31.13 3.23
C ILE A 71 -41.78 -30.41 2.29
N GLU A 72 -40.53 -30.24 2.72
CA GLU A 72 -39.56 -29.40 2.01
C GLU A 72 -38.15 -29.98 2.00
N ASN A 73 -37.38 -29.70 0.95
CA ASN A 73 -35.95 -29.95 0.97
C ASN A 73 -35.22 -28.79 1.68
N TYR A 74 -34.92 -29.01 2.96
CA TYR A 74 -34.18 -28.09 3.84
C TYR A 74 -32.65 -28.32 3.77
N GLY A 75 -32.18 -29.21 2.88
CA GLY A 75 -30.78 -29.51 2.66
C GLY A 75 -30.08 -28.58 1.67
N SER A 76 -28.81 -28.87 1.39
CA SER A 76 -28.02 -28.18 0.37
C SER A 76 -27.94 -28.93 -0.96
N THR A 77 -28.36 -30.21 -0.98
CA THR A 77 -28.32 -31.12 -2.14
C THR A 77 -29.73 -31.49 -2.58
N VAL A 78 -29.89 -31.87 -3.85
CA VAL A 78 -31.14 -32.45 -4.37
C VAL A 78 -31.46 -33.75 -3.62
N ILE A 79 -32.74 -33.97 -3.34
CA ILE A 79 -33.27 -35.27 -2.90
C ILE A 79 -33.80 -35.95 -4.16
N GLU A 80 -33.23 -37.09 -4.51
CA GLU A 80 -33.62 -37.91 -5.67
C GLU A 80 -34.57 -39.03 -5.23
N ASP A 81 -35.25 -39.67 -6.18
CA ASP A 81 -36.26 -40.69 -5.90
C ASP A 81 -35.71 -41.89 -5.12
N ASP A 82 -34.48 -42.32 -5.43
CA ASP A 82 -33.78 -43.42 -4.75
C ASP A 82 -33.42 -43.13 -3.28
N ASP A 83 -33.48 -41.85 -2.86
CA ASP A 83 -33.12 -41.48 -1.49
C ASP A 83 -34.17 -41.88 -0.45
N TYR A 84 -35.40 -42.12 -0.90
CA TYR A 84 -36.51 -42.56 -0.05
C TYR A 84 -36.49 -44.08 0.20
N ALA A 85 -35.68 -44.84 -0.56
CA ALA A 85 -35.43 -46.28 -0.38
C ALA A 85 -34.46 -46.57 0.77
N ALA A 86 -34.63 -45.89 1.91
CA ALA A 86 -33.92 -46.21 3.15
C ALA A 86 -34.51 -47.47 3.80
N ALA A 87 -33.78 -48.08 4.75
CA ALA A 87 -34.26 -49.23 5.52
C ALA A 87 -35.64 -48.98 6.18
N GLU A 88 -35.91 -47.71 6.53
CA GLU A 88 -37.23 -47.23 6.85
C GLU A 88 -37.52 -45.93 6.09
N SER A 89 -38.43 -45.99 5.11
CA SER A 89 -38.84 -44.82 4.33
C SER A 89 -39.43 -43.72 5.20
N PRO A 90 -39.20 -42.43 4.87
CA PRO A 90 -39.74 -41.30 5.60
C PRO A 90 -41.28 -41.37 5.68
N ARG A 91 -41.82 -41.22 6.88
CA ARG A 91 -43.26 -41.30 7.13
C ARG A 91 -43.70 -40.39 8.27
N LEU A 92 -44.90 -39.86 8.12
CA LEU A 92 -45.59 -39.09 9.15
C LEU A 92 -46.53 -40.02 9.88
N LEU A 93 -46.42 -40.07 11.21
CA LEU A 93 -47.27 -40.84 12.11
C LEU A 93 -48.27 -39.89 12.77
N PHE A 94 -49.49 -40.36 12.94
CA PHE A 94 -50.58 -39.63 13.57
C PHE A 94 -51.11 -40.44 14.77
N PRO A 95 -50.39 -40.44 15.91
CA PRO A 95 -50.81 -41.16 17.10
C PRO A 95 -52.21 -40.70 17.54
N HIS A 96 -53.06 -41.63 17.95
CA HIS A 96 -54.43 -41.38 18.41
C HIS A 96 -55.39 -40.75 17.38
N HIS A 97 -55.00 -40.59 16.11
CA HIS A 97 -55.84 -40.04 15.06
C HIS A 97 -56.02 -41.03 13.91
N THR A 98 -57.14 -40.91 13.21
CA THR A 98 -57.41 -41.61 11.94
C THR A 98 -57.45 -40.59 10.81
N ILE A 99 -56.89 -40.93 9.64
CA ILE A 99 -56.88 -40.04 8.46
C ILE A 99 -58.11 -40.38 7.61
N ARG A 100 -59.04 -39.43 7.46
CA ARG A 100 -60.29 -39.60 6.68
C ARG A 100 -60.14 -39.21 5.23
N ALA A 101 -59.39 -38.14 4.98
CA ALA A 101 -59.12 -37.64 3.65
C ALA A 101 -57.70 -37.07 3.61
N LEU A 102 -57.09 -37.16 2.43
CA LEU A 102 -55.72 -36.73 2.18
C LEU A 102 -55.65 -36.12 0.78
N GLU A 103 -55.08 -34.94 0.66
CA GLU A 103 -54.90 -34.27 -0.64
C GLU A 103 -53.59 -33.48 -0.68
N VAL A 104 -52.87 -33.56 -1.80
CA VAL A 104 -51.70 -32.71 -2.05
C VAL A 104 -52.19 -31.40 -2.66
N THR A 105 -52.09 -30.31 -1.90
CA THR A 105 -52.71 -29.01 -2.25
C THR A 105 -51.82 -28.11 -3.09
N GLU A 106 -50.50 -28.28 -3.01
CA GLU A 106 -49.56 -27.40 -3.71
C GLU A 106 -48.20 -28.07 -3.88
N ARG A 107 -47.52 -27.78 -5.00
CA ARG A 107 -46.08 -27.98 -5.20
C ARG A 107 -45.45 -26.68 -5.66
N VAL A 108 -44.36 -26.26 -5.00
CA VAL A 108 -43.73 -24.96 -5.22
C VAL A 108 -42.24 -25.13 -5.45
N THR A 109 -41.75 -24.53 -6.53
CA THR A 109 -40.34 -24.47 -6.87
C THR A 109 -39.56 -23.51 -5.96
N ARG A 110 -38.23 -23.55 -6.02
CA ARG A 110 -37.36 -22.61 -5.29
C ARG A 110 -37.70 -21.14 -5.60
N THR A 111 -38.15 -20.82 -6.81
CA THR A 111 -38.51 -19.47 -7.25
C THR A 111 -39.91 -19.04 -6.83
N GLY A 112 -40.66 -19.88 -6.11
CA GLY A 112 -42.00 -19.57 -5.61
C GLY A 112 -43.10 -19.79 -6.64
N GLN A 113 -42.79 -20.37 -7.80
CA GLN A 113 -43.81 -20.70 -8.80
C GLN A 113 -44.49 -22.02 -8.42
N SER A 114 -45.82 -22.00 -8.36
CA SER A 114 -46.64 -23.20 -8.23
C SER A 114 -46.56 -24.01 -9.53
N VAL A 115 -46.25 -25.29 -9.43
CA VAL A 115 -46.15 -26.21 -10.58
C VAL A 115 -47.40 -27.09 -10.59
N PRO A 116 -48.02 -27.36 -11.76
CA PRO A 116 -49.17 -28.25 -11.84
C PRO A 116 -48.87 -29.60 -11.17
N THR A 117 -49.67 -29.87 -10.16
CA THR A 117 -49.84 -31.11 -9.42
C THR A 117 -50.08 -32.26 -10.43
N HIS A 118 -49.32 -33.35 -10.51
CA HIS A 118 -48.62 -34.15 -9.53
C HIS A 118 -47.70 -35.10 -10.32
N SER A 119 -46.57 -35.53 -9.75
CA SER A 119 -45.99 -36.83 -10.15
C SER A 119 -47.03 -37.94 -9.90
N GLU A 120 -46.94 -39.07 -10.58
CA GLU A 120 -47.81 -40.23 -10.27
C GLU A 120 -47.73 -40.58 -8.76
N ALA A 121 -46.53 -40.47 -8.18
CA ALA A 121 -46.29 -40.72 -6.76
C ALA A 121 -47.05 -39.77 -5.80
N LEU A 122 -47.22 -38.49 -6.16
CA LEU A 122 -48.00 -37.53 -5.35
C LEU A 122 -49.51 -37.67 -5.57
N ARG A 123 -49.95 -38.17 -6.74
CA ARG A 123 -51.37 -38.47 -7.04
C ARG A 123 -51.87 -39.67 -6.24
N ASP A 124 -51.05 -40.70 -6.14
CA ASP A 124 -51.40 -41.96 -5.50
C ASP A 124 -51.12 -41.95 -3.99
N LEU A 125 -50.81 -40.78 -3.42
CA LEU A 125 -50.54 -40.64 -2.00
C LEU A 125 -51.80 -40.96 -1.19
N ALA A 126 -51.76 -42.09 -0.49
CA ALA A 126 -52.86 -42.57 0.34
C ALA A 126 -52.44 -42.75 1.81
N PRO A 127 -53.37 -42.58 2.76
CA PRO A 127 -53.11 -42.96 4.14
C PRO A 127 -52.96 -44.48 4.26
N SER A 128 -52.15 -44.93 5.21
CA SER A 128 -52.00 -46.33 5.57
C SER A 128 -52.09 -46.49 7.08
N THR A 129 -52.37 -47.71 7.55
CA THR A 129 -52.38 -48.04 8.98
C THR A 129 -51.30 -49.06 9.26
N GLY A 130 -50.48 -48.81 10.28
CA GLY A 130 -49.44 -49.76 10.67
C GLY A 130 -49.99 -50.97 11.40
N THR A 131 -49.12 -51.96 11.62
CA THR A 131 -49.41 -53.12 12.48
C THR A 131 -49.65 -52.73 13.95
N ASP A 132 -49.23 -51.54 14.34
CA ASP A 132 -49.45 -50.89 15.64
C ASP A 132 -50.78 -50.12 15.72
N ASN A 133 -51.65 -50.22 14.71
CA ASN A 133 -52.88 -49.43 14.55
C ASN A 133 -52.66 -47.91 14.49
N VAL A 134 -51.43 -47.44 14.25
CA VAL A 134 -51.14 -46.02 14.09
C VAL A 134 -51.32 -45.61 12.63
N ALA A 135 -52.17 -44.60 12.40
CA ALA A 135 -52.35 -44.01 11.08
C ALA A 135 -51.06 -43.32 10.63
N ARG A 136 -50.67 -43.53 9.38
CA ARG A 136 -49.42 -43.01 8.82
C ARG A 136 -49.55 -42.62 7.36
N ILE A 137 -48.77 -41.62 6.97
CA ILE A 137 -48.55 -41.22 5.58
C ILE A 137 -47.11 -41.56 5.26
N VAL A 138 -46.89 -42.53 4.38
CA VAL A 138 -45.55 -42.81 3.82
C VAL A 138 -45.29 -41.76 2.75
N LEU A 139 -44.20 -41.00 2.89
CA LEU A 139 -43.90 -39.94 1.93
C LEU A 139 -43.48 -40.58 0.60
N PRO A 140 -44.03 -40.11 -0.53
CA PRO A 140 -43.71 -40.67 -1.84
C PRO A 140 -42.27 -40.33 -2.22
N SER A 141 -41.65 -41.16 -3.07
CA SER A 141 -40.41 -40.80 -3.76
C SER A 141 -40.69 -39.60 -4.66
N GLU A 142 -40.35 -38.42 -4.17
CA GLU A 142 -40.48 -37.19 -4.91
C GLU A 142 -39.13 -36.49 -4.97
N ARG A 143 -38.67 -36.26 -6.20
CA ARG A 143 -37.51 -35.42 -6.46
C ARG A 143 -37.76 -33.98 -6.00
N LEU A 144 -36.92 -33.50 -5.09
CA LEU A 144 -37.00 -32.14 -4.55
C LEU A 144 -35.67 -31.41 -4.67
N GLU A 145 -35.66 -30.34 -5.47
CA GLU A 145 -34.53 -29.40 -5.52
C GLU A 145 -34.41 -28.60 -4.22
N ARG A 146 -33.25 -27.97 -4.00
CA ARG A 146 -33.00 -27.16 -2.80
C ARG A 146 -34.06 -26.05 -2.66
N GLY A 147 -34.78 -26.06 -1.54
CA GLY A 147 -35.82 -25.06 -1.23
C GLY A 147 -37.19 -25.33 -1.85
N GLU A 148 -37.34 -26.40 -2.62
CA GLU A 148 -38.65 -26.86 -3.09
C GLU A 148 -39.45 -27.49 -1.97
N HIS A 149 -40.77 -27.41 -2.09
CA HIS A 149 -41.69 -28.00 -1.14
C HIS A 149 -43.02 -28.36 -1.77
N TYR A 150 -43.73 -29.28 -1.14
CA TYR A 150 -45.13 -29.56 -1.40
C TYR A 150 -45.94 -29.54 -0.11
N LYS A 151 -47.25 -29.37 -0.24
CA LYS A 151 -48.17 -29.29 0.89
C LYS A 151 -49.19 -30.42 0.82
N VAL A 152 -49.41 -31.03 1.97
CA VAL A 152 -50.34 -32.13 2.18
C VAL A 152 -51.39 -31.66 3.16
N LEU A 153 -52.65 -31.68 2.75
CA LEU A 153 -53.81 -31.41 3.59
C LEU A 153 -54.40 -32.76 4.02
N ALA A 154 -54.49 -32.98 5.32
CA ALA A 154 -55.08 -34.17 5.90
C ALA A 154 -56.27 -33.80 6.78
N VAL A 155 -57.38 -34.53 6.62
CA VAL A 155 -58.53 -34.48 7.52
C VAL A 155 -58.41 -35.61 8.50
N LEU A 156 -58.33 -35.29 9.79
CA LEU A 156 -58.12 -36.23 10.87
C LEU A 156 -59.36 -36.35 11.75
N THR A 157 -59.59 -37.53 12.29
CA THR A 157 -60.58 -37.79 13.34
C THR A 157 -59.88 -38.37 14.55
N GLY A 158 -60.08 -37.78 15.72
CA GLY A 158 -59.43 -38.19 16.97
C GLY A 158 -59.52 -37.11 18.05
N PRO A 159 -59.12 -37.42 19.30
CA PRO A 159 -59.13 -36.47 20.40
C PRO A 159 -58.24 -35.26 20.08
N ALA A 160 -58.80 -34.05 20.18
CA ALA A 160 -58.03 -32.83 20.01
C ALA A 160 -57.04 -32.69 21.18
N PRO A 161 -55.75 -32.42 20.92
CA PRO A 161 -54.80 -32.08 21.98
C PRO A 161 -55.30 -30.85 22.75
N ASP A 162 -55.16 -30.84 24.08
CA ASP A 162 -55.50 -29.67 24.90
C ASP A 162 -54.60 -28.49 24.48
N PRO A 163 -55.16 -27.38 23.98
CA PRO A 163 -54.38 -26.21 23.57
C PRO A 163 -53.55 -25.59 24.70
N GLN A 164 -53.88 -25.86 25.97
CA GLN A 164 -53.18 -25.33 27.14
C GLN A 164 -52.15 -26.30 27.74
N ASP A 165 -52.16 -27.57 27.33
CA ASP A 165 -51.15 -28.53 27.78
C ASP A 165 -49.90 -28.45 26.91
N VAL A 166 -48.85 -27.83 27.46
CA VAL A 166 -47.53 -27.72 26.83
C VAL A 166 -46.83 -29.07 26.64
N ASN A 167 -47.30 -30.13 27.30
CA ASN A 167 -46.79 -31.50 27.18
C ASN A 167 -47.70 -32.39 26.31
N ALA A 168 -48.76 -31.84 25.73
CA ALA A 168 -49.64 -32.60 24.85
C ALA A 168 -48.84 -33.24 23.71
N GLU A 169 -49.11 -34.51 23.43
CA GLU A 169 -48.42 -35.22 22.35
C GLU A 169 -48.71 -34.53 21.01
N LYS A 170 -47.66 -34.39 20.18
CA LYS A 170 -47.80 -33.77 18.85
C LYS A 170 -48.72 -34.62 17.98
N VAL A 171 -49.66 -33.96 17.30
CA VAL A 171 -50.56 -34.58 16.31
C VAL A 171 -49.81 -35.31 15.20
N VAL A 172 -48.62 -34.82 14.84
CA VAL A 172 -47.78 -35.41 13.81
C VAL A 172 -46.39 -35.70 14.37
N ARG A 173 -45.90 -36.92 14.18
CA ARG A 173 -44.52 -37.33 14.50
C ARG A 173 -43.85 -37.89 13.25
N GLN A 174 -42.57 -37.60 13.08
CA GLN A 174 -41.77 -38.22 12.02
C GLN A 174 -41.23 -39.59 12.44
N ALA A 175 -41.13 -40.49 11.47
CA ALA A 175 -40.35 -41.72 11.55
C ALA A 175 -39.64 -42.01 10.22
N GLY A 176 -38.66 -42.91 10.25
CA GLY A 176 -37.82 -43.22 9.09
C GLY A 176 -36.76 -42.16 8.79
N SER A 177 -36.06 -42.33 7.67
CA SER A 177 -34.96 -41.45 7.25
C SER A 177 -34.76 -41.49 5.74
N LEU A 178 -33.90 -40.61 5.22
CA LEU A 178 -33.41 -40.70 3.85
C LEU A 178 -32.10 -41.47 3.80
N LYS A 179 -31.82 -42.16 2.68
CA LYS A 179 -30.51 -42.75 2.40
C LYS A 179 -29.45 -41.66 2.36
N GLY A 180 -28.45 -41.76 3.23
CA GLY A 180 -27.41 -40.72 3.36
C GLY A 180 -27.93 -39.36 3.87
N GLY A 181 -29.15 -39.32 4.42
CA GLY A 181 -29.83 -38.10 4.83
C GLY A 181 -30.62 -38.25 6.13
N ARG A 182 -31.46 -37.25 6.43
CA ARG A 182 -32.34 -37.26 7.60
C ARG A 182 -33.72 -36.72 7.25
N PHE A 183 -34.71 -37.21 7.99
CA PHE A 183 -36.05 -36.64 8.01
C PHE A 183 -36.28 -35.98 9.37
N VAL A 184 -36.55 -34.66 9.38
CA VAL A 184 -36.61 -33.85 10.59
C VAL A 184 -37.79 -32.88 10.58
N GLU A 185 -38.25 -32.48 11.75
CA GLU A 185 -39.22 -31.39 11.90
C GLU A 185 -38.52 -30.02 11.73
N THR A 186 -39.04 -29.16 10.85
CA THR A 186 -38.50 -27.81 10.61
C THR A 186 -39.31 -26.74 11.35
N THR A 187 -38.66 -25.65 11.78
CA THR A 187 -39.31 -24.50 12.43
C THR A 187 -39.14 -23.24 11.58
N SER A 188 -40.09 -22.31 11.64
CA SER A 188 -40.08 -21.09 10.79
C SER A 188 -39.03 -20.05 11.19
N ARG A 189 -38.40 -20.18 12.37
CA ARG A 189 -37.40 -19.24 12.83
C ARG A 189 -36.05 -19.59 12.20
N SER A 190 -35.58 -18.71 11.31
CA SER A 190 -34.19 -18.68 10.83
C SER A 190 -33.26 -18.35 12.00
N ARG A 191 -33.03 -19.31 12.90
CA ARG A 191 -32.02 -19.19 13.95
C ARG A 191 -30.69 -19.25 13.21
N ARG A 192 -30.04 -18.09 13.02
CA ARG A 192 -28.65 -18.03 12.52
C ARG A 192 -27.85 -19.06 13.31
N GLU A 193 -27.20 -19.99 12.62
CA GLU A 193 -26.52 -21.09 13.31
C GLU A 193 -25.48 -20.49 14.29
N PRO A 194 -25.43 -20.95 15.56
CA PRO A 194 -24.49 -20.42 16.54
C PRO A 194 -23.03 -20.55 16.10
N ALA A 195 -22.74 -21.50 15.20
CA ALA A 195 -21.44 -21.68 14.57
C ALA A 195 -21.03 -20.48 13.68
N LEU A 196 -21.94 -19.96 12.85
CA LEU A 196 -21.69 -18.79 12.00
C LEU A 196 -21.47 -17.52 12.83
N LEU A 197 -22.20 -17.39 13.94
CA LEU A 197 -22.04 -16.26 14.86
C LEU A 197 -20.69 -16.32 15.60
N GLY A 198 -20.29 -17.52 16.05
CA GLY A 198 -18.97 -17.75 16.63
C GLY A 198 -17.82 -17.47 15.65
N LEU A 199 -17.93 -17.91 14.39
CA LEU A 199 -16.94 -17.61 13.36
C LEU A 199 -16.81 -16.11 13.09
N SER A 200 -17.94 -15.40 13.02
CA SER A 200 -17.97 -13.95 12.78
C SER A 200 -17.27 -13.18 13.90
N VAL A 201 -17.52 -13.56 15.16
CA VAL A 201 -16.87 -12.95 16.33
C VAL A 201 -15.37 -13.24 16.34
N PHE A 202 -14.97 -14.48 16.01
CA PHE A 202 -13.55 -14.84 15.94
C PHE A 202 -12.80 -14.02 14.88
N LEU A 203 -13.34 -13.90 13.67
CA LEU A 203 -12.73 -13.12 12.59
C LEU A 203 -12.63 -11.63 12.96
N ALA A 204 -13.66 -11.06 13.59
CA ALA A 204 -13.64 -9.68 14.06
C ALA A 204 -12.53 -9.44 15.12
N LEU A 205 -12.35 -10.40 16.05
CA LEU A 205 -11.29 -10.36 17.05
C LEU A 205 -9.90 -10.40 16.41
N VAL A 206 -9.69 -11.26 15.40
CA VAL A 206 -8.41 -11.32 14.67
C VAL A 206 -8.09 -9.98 14.01
N VAL A 207 -9.06 -9.37 13.32
CA VAL A 207 -8.88 -8.05 12.67
C VAL A 207 -8.56 -6.97 13.71
N MET A 208 -9.28 -6.95 14.83
CA MET A 208 -9.06 -5.96 15.90
C MET A 208 -7.67 -6.09 16.53
N VAL A 209 -7.21 -7.32 16.77
CA VAL A 209 -5.87 -7.59 17.31
C VAL A 209 -4.78 -7.19 16.31
N GLN A 210 -4.98 -7.43 15.01
CA GLN A 210 -4.02 -6.98 14.00
C GLN A 210 -3.94 -5.46 13.91
N LEU A 211 -5.08 -4.76 13.92
CA LEU A 211 -5.12 -3.29 13.95
C LEU A 211 -4.41 -2.74 15.19
N LEU A 212 -4.66 -3.33 16.37
CA LEU A 212 -4.02 -2.90 17.60
C LEU A 212 -2.49 -3.14 17.57
N ALA A 213 -2.04 -4.28 17.03
CA ALA A 213 -0.62 -4.57 16.86
C ALA A 213 0.07 -3.58 15.92
N THR A 214 -0.59 -3.19 14.82
CA THR A 214 -0.04 -2.18 13.89
C THR A 214 0.09 -0.79 14.53
N VAL A 215 -0.90 -0.37 15.32
CA VAL A 215 -0.85 0.93 16.01
C VAL A 215 0.23 0.97 17.09
N LEU A 216 0.49 -0.16 17.77
CA LEU A 216 1.46 -0.23 18.87
C LEU A 216 2.91 -0.41 18.42
N ARG A 217 3.17 -0.99 17.23
CA ARG A 217 4.53 -1.28 16.76
C ARG A 217 5.25 -0.10 16.10
N GLY A 218 4.52 0.91 15.64
CA GLY A 218 5.08 1.93 14.75
C GLY A 218 5.44 1.29 13.40
N ASP A 219 5.33 2.04 12.30
CA ASP A 219 5.68 1.50 11.00
C ASP A 219 7.18 1.10 11.00
N PRO A 220 7.52 -0.13 10.57
CA PRO A 220 8.92 -0.48 10.39
C PRO A 220 9.55 0.52 9.42
N PRO A 221 10.78 1.00 9.70
CA PRO A 221 11.39 2.00 8.86
C PRO A 221 11.51 1.47 7.42
N PRO A 222 11.34 2.33 6.39
CA PRO A 222 11.54 1.96 5.00
C PRO A 222 12.84 1.18 4.78
N ARG A 223 12.89 0.30 3.77
CA ARG A 223 14.04 -0.58 3.49
C ARG A 223 15.39 0.14 3.34
N ASP A 224 15.36 1.45 3.08
CA ASP A 224 16.53 2.31 2.88
C ASP A 224 16.88 3.13 4.13
N CYS A 225 16.36 2.73 5.31
CA CYS A 225 16.66 3.39 6.57
C CYS A 225 17.66 2.56 7.38
N ALA A 226 18.72 3.23 7.81
CA ALA A 226 19.62 2.74 8.85
C ALA A 226 19.70 3.78 9.98
N ALA A 227 19.88 3.28 11.20
CA ALA A 227 20.17 4.10 12.37
C ALA A 227 21.67 4.33 12.54
N GLY A 228 22.05 5.36 13.28
CA GLY A 228 23.45 5.66 13.60
C GLY A 228 23.79 7.13 13.38
N SER A 229 25.09 7.41 13.33
CA SER A 229 25.62 8.76 13.11
C SER A 229 26.50 8.81 11.88
N LEU A 230 26.26 9.79 11.01
CA LEU A 230 27.06 10.04 9.82
C LEU A 230 27.60 11.48 9.84
N THR A 231 28.92 11.62 9.74
CA THR A 231 29.58 12.91 9.50
C THR A 231 29.74 13.11 7.99
N ILE A 232 29.21 14.22 7.48
CA ILE A 232 29.37 14.60 6.08
C ILE A 232 30.35 15.76 6.00
N VAL A 233 31.41 15.57 5.19
CA VAL A 233 32.46 16.57 4.99
C VAL A 233 32.57 17.01 3.53
N GLY A 234 33.18 18.16 3.27
CA GLY A 234 33.59 18.54 1.91
C GLY A 234 33.03 19.87 1.41
N SER A 235 32.50 19.90 0.18
CA SER A 235 32.24 21.16 -0.52
C SER A 235 31.15 22.02 0.11
N THR A 236 31.47 23.30 0.33
CA THR A 236 30.49 24.34 0.70
C THR A 236 29.48 24.62 -0.40
N ALA A 237 29.84 24.39 -1.66
CA ALA A 237 28.97 24.42 -2.82
C ALA A 237 27.69 23.59 -2.62
N MET A 238 27.87 22.38 -2.09
CA MET A 238 26.84 21.36 -1.99
C MET A 238 26.15 21.37 -0.62
N ALA A 239 26.69 22.12 0.34
CA ALA A 239 26.25 22.09 1.73
C ALA A 239 24.74 22.35 1.90
N PRO A 240 24.11 23.35 1.23
CA PRO A 240 22.68 23.59 1.37
C PRO A 240 21.82 22.40 0.90
N MET A 241 22.16 21.83 -0.26
CA MET A 241 21.46 20.69 -0.86
C MET A 241 21.59 19.44 0.02
N ILE A 242 22.82 19.12 0.45
CA ILE A 242 23.08 17.92 1.25
C ILE A 242 22.44 18.02 2.64
N ARG A 243 22.48 19.19 3.29
CA ARG A 243 21.75 19.42 4.54
C ARG A 243 20.26 19.21 4.36
N ARG A 244 19.66 19.69 3.26
CA ARG A 244 18.24 19.50 2.96
C ARG A 244 17.90 18.02 2.72
N ALA A 245 18.75 17.30 1.99
CA ALA A 245 18.58 15.87 1.74
C ALA A 245 18.66 15.07 3.06
N ALA A 246 19.65 15.35 3.91
CA ALA A 246 19.82 14.74 5.22
C ALA A 246 18.64 15.03 6.15
N GLN A 247 18.17 16.27 6.26
CA GLN A 247 16.98 16.61 7.05
C GLN A 247 15.73 15.83 6.60
N THR A 248 15.57 15.61 5.29
CA THR A 248 14.44 14.84 4.75
C THR A 248 14.59 13.36 5.08
N TYR A 249 15.82 12.85 5.03
CA TYR A 249 16.15 11.50 5.45
C TYR A 249 15.90 11.28 6.95
N GLU A 250 16.37 12.17 7.84
CA GLU A 250 16.14 12.09 9.30
C GLU A 250 14.65 12.07 9.67
N LYS A 251 13.82 12.85 8.96
CA LYS A 251 12.36 12.83 9.15
C LYS A 251 11.73 11.48 8.82
N THR A 252 12.33 10.75 7.89
CA THR A 252 11.83 9.44 7.42
C THR A 252 12.45 8.29 8.22
N CYS A 253 13.72 8.43 8.58
CA CYS A 253 14.54 7.44 9.27
C CYS A 253 14.97 8.03 10.63
N THR A 254 14.07 7.99 11.62
CA THR A 254 14.20 8.70 12.90
C THR A 254 15.40 8.28 13.77
N GLY A 255 16.06 7.16 13.46
CA GLY A 255 17.28 6.70 14.13
C GLY A 255 18.58 7.21 13.49
N ALA A 256 18.51 7.99 12.41
CA ALA A 256 19.67 8.55 11.73
C ALA A 256 19.99 9.95 12.25
N HIS A 257 21.28 10.24 12.41
CA HIS A 257 21.77 11.53 12.86
C HIS A 257 22.93 12.01 11.98
N PHE A 258 22.86 13.25 11.52
CA PHE A 258 23.89 13.81 10.65
C PHE A 258 24.65 14.96 11.31
N THR A 259 25.97 14.92 11.22
CA THR A 259 26.88 16.03 11.52
C THR A 259 27.52 16.50 10.23
N PHE A 260 27.90 17.77 10.16
CA PHE A 260 28.38 18.37 8.92
C PHE A 260 29.61 19.23 9.17
N ASP A 261 30.62 19.09 8.32
CA ASP A 261 31.87 19.85 8.36
C ASP A 261 32.31 20.19 6.93
N PHE A 262 31.80 21.30 6.40
CA PHE A 262 31.98 21.68 5.00
C PHE A 262 33.03 22.80 4.88
N ASP A 263 34.27 22.43 4.57
CA ASP A 263 35.41 23.33 4.41
C ASP A 263 35.97 23.36 2.97
N GLY A 264 35.26 22.77 2.01
CA GLY A 264 35.69 22.64 0.62
C GLY A 264 36.02 21.20 0.23
N THR A 265 36.05 20.94 -1.08
CA THR A 265 36.22 19.59 -1.63
C THR A 265 37.55 18.95 -1.23
N GLU A 266 38.68 19.61 -1.47
CA GLU A 266 39.98 19.02 -1.12
C GLU A 266 40.18 18.81 0.39
N PRO A 267 39.85 19.76 1.28
CA PRO A 267 39.86 19.52 2.74
C PRO A 267 38.98 18.33 3.14
N GLY A 268 37.77 18.19 2.59
CA GLY A 268 36.89 17.05 2.87
C GLY A 268 37.45 15.71 2.39
N LEU A 269 38.03 15.66 1.19
CA LEU A 269 38.72 14.47 0.69
C LEU A 269 39.89 14.07 1.59
N ARG A 270 40.65 15.05 2.08
CA ARG A 270 41.76 14.85 3.02
C ARG A 270 41.29 14.35 4.39
N ALA A 271 40.21 14.93 4.92
CA ALA A 271 39.58 14.50 6.16
C ALA A 271 39.11 13.05 6.06
N LEU A 272 38.39 12.71 4.98
CA LEU A 272 37.96 11.34 4.71
C LEU A 272 39.16 10.39 4.60
N ALA A 273 40.16 10.73 3.77
CA ALA A 273 41.36 9.91 3.58
C ALA A 273 42.08 9.62 4.92
N THR A 274 42.12 10.61 5.81
CA THR A 274 42.75 10.49 7.15
C THR A 274 41.92 9.65 8.12
N ALA A 275 40.59 9.73 8.06
CA ALA A 275 39.69 9.04 8.99
C ALA A 275 39.65 7.51 8.80
N GLY A 276 40.02 7.00 7.62
CA GLY A 276 40.02 5.56 7.32
C GLY A 276 38.62 4.95 7.07
N PRO A 277 38.55 3.67 6.66
CA PRO A 277 37.35 3.04 6.07
C PRO A 277 36.23 2.68 7.06
N THR A 278 36.54 2.60 8.36
CA THR A 278 35.57 2.22 9.40
C THR A 278 34.81 3.41 9.99
N THR A 279 35.10 4.61 9.53
CA THR A 279 34.48 5.82 10.05
C THR A 279 33.10 6.01 9.41
N GLY A 280 32.11 6.39 10.20
CA GLY A 280 30.82 6.90 9.70
C GLY A 280 30.99 8.28 9.06
N MET A 281 31.84 8.37 8.02
CA MET A 281 32.16 9.59 7.31
C MET A 281 31.93 9.42 5.82
N LEU A 282 31.32 10.43 5.21
CA LEU A 282 31.08 10.55 3.78
C LEU A 282 31.62 11.90 3.34
N ALA A 283 32.47 11.95 2.31
CA ALA A 283 32.84 13.22 1.70
C ALA A 283 31.94 13.50 0.49
N ILE A 284 31.61 14.77 0.28
CA ILE A 284 30.82 15.26 -0.84
C ILE A 284 31.60 16.38 -1.50
N GLY A 285 31.66 16.41 -2.84
CA GLY A 285 32.46 17.40 -3.55
C GLY A 285 31.98 17.71 -4.96
N ASP A 286 32.37 18.89 -5.43
CA ASP A 286 31.96 19.52 -6.69
C ASP A 286 33.05 19.42 -7.78
N GLY A 287 33.84 18.34 -7.76
CA GLY A 287 34.78 18.01 -8.82
C GLY A 287 35.65 16.80 -8.47
N SER A 288 36.13 16.05 -9.47
CA SER A 288 36.82 14.75 -9.28
C SER A 288 37.87 14.73 -8.18
N LYS A 289 38.07 13.58 -7.54
CA LYS A 289 39.16 13.39 -6.56
C LYS A 289 40.56 13.48 -7.18
N GLY A 290 40.68 13.40 -8.51
CA GLY A 290 41.97 13.39 -9.21
C GLY A 290 42.87 12.22 -8.78
N THR A 291 44.19 12.40 -8.94
CA THR A 291 45.21 11.37 -8.62
C THR A 291 45.71 11.46 -7.17
N SER A 292 45.45 12.56 -6.45
CA SER A 292 45.92 12.72 -5.07
C SER A 292 45.17 11.87 -4.05
N PHE A 293 44.00 11.33 -4.41
CA PHE A 293 43.14 10.51 -3.54
C PHE A 293 42.77 9.18 -4.22
N GLU A 294 43.75 8.46 -4.76
CA GLU A 294 43.56 7.17 -5.46
C GLU A 294 42.88 6.09 -4.62
N THR A 295 43.03 6.13 -3.30
CA THR A 295 42.42 5.18 -2.36
C THR A 295 40.92 5.41 -2.16
N LEU A 296 40.40 6.58 -2.54
CA LEU A 296 38.99 6.90 -2.44
C LEU A 296 38.26 6.50 -3.72
N THR A 297 37.03 6.04 -3.57
CA THR A 297 36.09 5.82 -4.66
C THR A 297 35.22 7.06 -4.80
N GLU A 298 35.05 7.56 -6.03
CA GLU A 298 34.10 8.62 -6.34
C GLU A 298 32.86 8.05 -7.02
N LEU A 299 31.69 8.51 -6.59
CA LEU A 299 30.40 8.17 -7.17
C LEU A 299 29.72 9.45 -7.64
N PRO A 300 29.42 9.61 -8.94
CA PRO A 300 28.75 10.79 -9.44
C PRO A 300 27.31 10.88 -8.90
N LEU A 301 26.91 12.07 -8.46
CA LEU A 301 25.60 12.36 -7.88
C LEU A 301 24.72 13.15 -8.85
N ALA A 302 25.23 14.30 -9.31
CA ALA A 302 24.51 15.19 -10.21
C ALA A 302 25.48 16.05 -11.04
N LEU A 303 24.99 16.57 -12.17
CA LEU A 303 25.61 17.69 -12.86
C LEU A 303 25.05 18.99 -12.26
N ALA A 304 25.93 19.84 -11.75
CA ALA A 304 25.62 21.17 -11.25
C ALA A 304 26.01 22.24 -12.26
N SER A 305 25.37 23.41 -12.16
CA SER A 305 25.75 24.62 -12.89
C SER A 305 26.32 25.67 -11.94
N PHE A 306 27.27 26.42 -12.46
CA PHE A 306 27.86 27.56 -11.77
C PHE A 306 27.55 28.83 -12.53
N SER A 307 27.49 29.94 -11.81
CA SER A 307 27.22 31.27 -12.34
C SER A 307 28.39 32.20 -12.03
N LEU A 308 28.76 33.03 -13.00
CA LEU A 308 29.53 34.24 -12.71
C LEU A 308 28.59 35.26 -12.06
N VAL A 309 29.06 35.87 -10.99
CA VAL A 309 28.31 36.88 -10.23
C VAL A 309 29.12 38.16 -10.14
N VAL A 310 28.45 39.29 -10.34
CA VAL A 310 29.05 40.63 -10.24
C VAL A 310 28.36 41.45 -9.16
N HIS A 311 29.07 42.43 -8.61
CA HIS A 311 28.48 43.44 -7.76
C HIS A 311 27.41 44.22 -8.55
N PRO A 312 26.23 44.55 -8.00
CA PRO A 312 25.15 45.22 -8.75
C PRO A 312 25.55 46.54 -9.43
N ALA A 313 26.47 47.29 -8.83
CA ALA A 313 27.02 48.53 -9.41
C ALA A 313 27.80 48.33 -10.71
N VAL A 314 28.23 47.11 -11.04
CA VAL A 314 28.90 46.80 -12.32
C VAL A 314 27.94 46.96 -13.50
N GLY A 315 26.65 46.69 -13.32
CA GLY A 315 25.62 46.91 -14.36
C GLY A 315 25.69 45.99 -15.59
N VAL A 316 26.82 45.32 -15.84
CA VAL A 316 26.98 44.29 -16.89
C VAL A 316 26.05 43.11 -16.62
N LYS A 317 25.39 42.62 -17.68
CA LYS A 317 24.41 41.52 -17.60
C LYS A 317 24.89 40.24 -18.30
N ASP A 318 25.82 40.37 -19.22
CA ASP A 318 26.36 39.29 -20.04
C ASP A 318 27.87 39.45 -20.16
N LEU A 319 28.58 38.34 -20.17
CA LEU A 319 30.01 38.28 -20.48
C LEU A 319 30.24 37.22 -21.54
N THR A 320 31.03 37.55 -22.56
CA THR A 320 31.50 36.52 -23.49
C THR A 320 32.57 35.67 -22.83
N THR A 321 32.72 34.42 -23.28
CA THR A 321 33.80 33.54 -22.79
C THR A 321 35.17 34.19 -22.96
N GLN A 322 35.39 34.94 -24.05
CA GLN A 322 36.64 35.69 -24.25
C GLN A 322 36.84 36.81 -23.22
N GLN A 323 35.78 37.56 -22.88
CA GLN A 323 35.86 38.59 -21.83
C GLN A 323 36.16 37.97 -20.46
N ILE A 324 35.57 36.82 -20.15
CA ILE A 324 35.85 36.07 -18.91
C ILE A 324 37.34 35.70 -18.86
N ARG A 325 37.88 35.13 -19.94
CA ARG A 325 39.32 34.82 -20.04
C ARG A 325 40.18 36.06 -19.83
N ASP A 326 39.82 37.18 -20.44
CA ASP A 326 40.58 38.43 -20.34
C ASP A 326 40.48 39.09 -18.96
N LEU A 327 39.37 38.93 -18.23
CA LEU A 327 39.25 39.28 -16.81
C LEU A 327 40.24 38.46 -15.97
N TYR A 328 40.19 37.12 -16.07
CA TYR A 328 41.04 36.22 -15.28
C TYR A 328 42.52 36.21 -15.70
N ARG A 329 42.87 36.79 -16.86
CA ARG A 329 44.25 37.10 -17.28
C ARG A 329 44.72 38.47 -16.79
N GLY A 330 43.79 39.33 -16.37
CA GLY A 330 44.06 40.72 -15.97
C GLY A 330 44.33 41.66 -17.15
N ASN A 331 43.82 41.31 -18.34
CA ASN A 331 43.79 42.16 -19.54
C ASN A 331 42.67 43.21 -19.42
N ILE A 332 41.53 42.81 -18.85
CA ILE A 332 40.46 43.71 -18.44
C ILE A 332 40.66 44.00 -16.95
N ARG A 333 40.84 45.28 -16.63
CA ARG A 333 41.06 45.78 -15.26
C ARG A 333 40.03 46.83 -14.84
N ASN A 334 39.20 47.28 -15.76
CA ASN A 334 38.13 48.23 -15.50
C ASN A 334 36.91 47.86 -16.35
N TRP A 335 35.72 47.93 -15.76
CA TRP A 335 34.46 47.55 -16.40
C TRP A 335 34.12 48.41 -17.63
N SER A 336 34.61 49.66 -17.70
CA SER A 336 34.45 50.53 -18.87
C SER A 336 35.06 49.97 -20.15
N GLN A 337 36.05 49.07 -20.05
CA GLN A 337 36.68 48.41 -21.20
C GLN A 337 35.72 47.45 -21.93
N ILE A 338 34.63 47.04 -21.26
CA ILE A 338 33.63 46.10 -21.79
C ILE A 338 32.21 46.66 -21.67
N GLY A 339 32.07 47.99 -21.68
CA GLY A 339 30.77 48.66 -21.71
C GLY A 339 30.07 48.82 -20.35
N GLY A 340 30.77 48.53 -19.25
CA GLY A 340 30.33 48.85 -17.90
C GLY A 340 30.71 50.28 -17.46
N PRO A 341 30.49 50.64 -16.19
CA PRO A 341 30.90 51.93 -15.63
C PRO A 341 32.43 52.02 -15.46
N ASP A 342 32.94 53.24 -15.26
CA ASP A 342 34.33 53.45 -14.83
C ASP A 342 34.52 52.95 -13.40
N LEU A 343 34.82 51.66 -13.28
CA LEU A 343 34.91 50.95 -12.02
C LEU A 343 36.02 49.90 -12.15
N PRO A 344 37.04 49.90 -11.26
CA PRO A 344 38.06 48.87 -11.26
C PRO A 344 37.46 47.47 -11.07
N VAL A 345 38.00 46.49 -11.78
CA VAL A 345 37.64 45.08 -11.62
C VAL A 345 38.32 44.55 -10.36
N VAL A 346 37.56 43.83 -9.54
CA VAL A 346 38.09 43.06 -8.40
C VAL A 346 37.71 41.59 -8.57
N LEU A 347 38.69 40.71 -8.79
CA LEU A 347 38.43 39.28 -8.92
C LEU A 347 38.32 38.63 -7.54
N ILE A 348 37.17 38.05 -7.23
CA ILE A 348 36.97 37.19 -6.07
C ILE A 348 37.07 35.74 -6.55
N ASP A 349 38.16 35.08 -6.19
CA ASP A 349 38.46 33.73 -6.63
C ASP A 349 38.34 32.72 -5.48
N ARG A 350 38.24 31.44 -5.80
CA ARG A 350 38.26 30.36 -4.80
C ARG A 350 39.68 29.82 -4.65
N THR A 351 39.99 29.24 -3.49
CA THR A 351 41.27 28.55 -3.29
C THR A 351 41.42 27.33 -4.20
N ALA A 352 42.66 26.93 -4.46
CA ALA A 352 42.98 25.88 -5.44
C ALA A 352 42.31 24.51 -5.17
N GLY A 353 41.92 24.23 -3.93
CA GLY A 353 41.21 23.02 -3.53
C GLY A 353 39.69 23.02 -3.81
N SER A 354 39.15 24.10 -4.39
CA SER A 354 37.73 24.21 -4.76
C SER A 354 37.41 23.41 -6.02
N GLY A 355 36.32 22.65 -6.01
CA GLY A 355 35.77 22.02 -7.22
C GLY A 355 35.20 23.06 -8.19
N THR A 356 34.47 24.06 -7.69
CA THR A 356 33.99 25.22 -8.47
C THR A 356 35.12 25.87 -9.27
N ARG A 357 36.30 26.08 -8.66
CA ARG A 357 37.48 26.65 -9.35
C ARG A 357 37.96 25.77 -10.48
N ARG A 358 38.08 24.48 -10.23
CA ARG A 358 38.49 23.51 -11.26
C ARG A 358 37.49 23.46 -12.41
N ALA A 359 36.20 23.58 -12.13
CA ALA A 359 35.17 23.68 -13.16
C ALA A 359 35.33 24.97 -13.99
N LEU A 360 35.59 26.12 -13.37
CA LEU A 360 35.84 27.37 -14.09
C LEU A 360 37.07 27.24 -15.01
N GLU A 361 38.16 26.70 -14.46
CA GLU A 361 39.44 26.52 -15.17
C GLU A 361 39.28 25.60 -16.38
N ALA A 362 38.65 24.44 -16.19
CA ALA A 362 38.45 23.45 -17.23
C ALA A 362 37.45 23.88 -18.30
N ARG A 363 36.37 24.60 -17.93
CA ARG A 363 35.28 24.91 -18.86
C ARG A 363 35.40 26.26 -19.55
N LEU A 364 35.86 27.30 -18.85
CA LEU A 364 35.86 28.66 -19.41
C LEU A 364 37.27 29.21 -19.66
N LEU A 365 38.28 28.75 -18.92
CA LEU A 365 39.63 29.33 -18.97
C LEU A 365 40.65 28.50 -19.78
N GLU A 366 40.31 27.28 -20.21
CA GLU A 366 41.20 26.35 -20.94
C GLU A 366 42.54 26.13 -20.19
N ASP A 367 42.49 26.03 -18.86
CA ASP A 367 43.68 25.96 -17.98
C ASP A 367 44.70 27.10 -18.16
N ASN A 368 44.32 28.18 -18.84
CA ASN A 368 45.21 29.26 -19.26
C ASN A 368 44.96 30.54 -18.44
N ARG A 369 44.78 30.35 -17.14
CA ARG A 369 44.63 31.43 -16.15
C ARG A 369 45.97 32.01 -15.75
N LYS A 370 45.97 33.27 -15.30
CA LYS A 370 47.15 33.83 -14.65
C LYS A 370 47.27 33.26 -13.23
N VAL A 371 48.46 32.77 -12.90
CA VAL A 371 48.79 32.37 -11.52
C VAL A 371 49.04 33.66 -10.73
N PHE A 372 48.17 33.91 -9.77
CA PHE A 372 48.26 35.07 -8.91
C PHE A 372 48.91 34.72 -7.58
N ARG A 373 49.48 35.73 -6.92
CA ARG A 373 49.96 35.55 -5.55
C ARG A 373 48.75 35.42 -4.63
N TYR A 374 48.67 34.29 -3.92
CA TYR A 374 47.62 34.02 -2.94
C TYR A 374 47.48 35.19 -1.97
N THR A 375 46.34 35.87 -2.02
CA THR A 375 46.02 37.03 -1.18
C THR A 375 44.60 36.83 -0.68
N SER A 376 44.42 36.67 0.64
CA SER A 376 43.09 36.51 1.22
C SER A 376 42.25 37.77 0.99
N CYS A 377 40.95 37.61 0.74
CA CYS A 377 40.03 38.74 0.71
C CYS A 377 39.85 39.38 2.10
N VAL A 378 40.08 38.61 3.16
CA VAL A 378 40.07 39.12 4.54
C VAL A 378 41.25 40.06 4.74
N GLY A 379 40.97 41.31 5.08
CA GLY A 379 41.99 42.34 5.26
C GLY A 379 42.59 42.89 3.96
N MET A 380 41.99 42.58 2.80
CA MET A 380 42.42 43.15 1.52
C MET A 380 42.34 44.68 1.56
N ALA A 381 43.43 45.35 1.19
CA ALA A 381 43.49 46.79 1.10
C ALA A 381 42.56 47.33 0.00
N ALA A 382 42.05 48.56 0.18
CA ALA A 382 41.28 49.25 -0.84
C ALA A 382 42.10 49.37 -2.14
N GLY A 383 41.49 49.01 -3.28
CA GLY A 383 42.15 49.00 -4.59
C GLY A 383 42.88 47.69 -4.94
N GLY A 384 42.76 46.63 -4.13
CA GLY A 384 43.19 45.29 -4.52
C GLY A 384 42.44 44.82 -5.77
N ALA A 385 43.17 44.31 -6.77
CA ALA A 385 42.59 43.85 -8.04
C ALA A 385 42.03 42.42 -7.96
N GLN A 386 42.42 41.65 -6.95
CA GLN A 386 42.02 40.25 -6.79
C GLN A 386 42.30 39.74 -5.37
N CYS A 387 41.55 38.73 -4.95
CA CYS A 387 41.78 37.99 -3.73
C CYS A 387 41.10 36.60 -3.77
N GLU A 388 41.48 35.72 -2.86
CA GLU A 388 40.90 34.37 -2.72
C GLU A 388 40.07 34.23 -1.44
N VAL A 389 39.05 33.38 -1.52
CA VAL A 389 38.21 32.92 -0.40
C VAL A 389 38.08 31.40 -0.42
N ASP A 390 37.79 30.81 0.74
CA ASP A 390 37.71 29.37 0.88
C ASP A 390 36.31 28.86 0.54
N LEU A 391 35.27 29.63 0.90
CA LEU A 391 33.89 29.14 0.91
C LEU A 391 33.00 29.80 -0.14
N THR A 392 32.00 29.08 -0.64
CA THR A 392 31.02 29.60 -1.61
C THR A 392 30.30 30.84 -1.08
N GLU A 393 29.91 30.82 0.19
CA GLU A 393 29.21 31.91 0.85
C GLU A 393 30.07 33.17 1.00
N GLU A 394 31.40 33.01 1.07
CA GLU A 394 32.35 34.12 1.13
C GLU A 394 32.42 34.83 -0.23
N VAL A 395 32.38 34.09 -1.35
CA VAL A 395 32.32 34.72 -2.69
C VAL A 395 31.14 35.66 -2.76
N ALA A 396 29.93 35.18 -2.44
CA ALA A 396 28.74 36.01 -2.46
C ALA A 396 28.86 37.22 -1.51
N ALA A 397 29.44 37.04 -0.32
CA ALA A 397 29.62 38.11 0.65
C ALA A 397 30.60 39.20 0.17
N PHE A 398 31.75 38.82 -0.39
CA PHE A 398 32.75 39.76 -0.89
C PHE A 398 32.31 40.44 -2.19
N VAL A 399 31.66 39.71 -3.10
CA VAL A 399 31.08 40.29 -4.32
C VAL A 399 30.00 41.31 -3.99
N ALA A 400 29.17 41.06 -2.98
CA ALA A 400 28.17 42.03 -2.52
C ALA A 400 28.78 43.26 -1.84
N LYS A 401 29.95 43.12 -1.21
CA LYS A 401 30.61 44.18 -0.43
C LYS A 401 31.49 45.10 -1.28
N ILE A 402 32.13 44.59 -2.32
CA ILE A 402 33.17 45.30 -3.06
C ILE A 402 32.60 45.80 -4.40
N PRO A 403 32.43 47.13 -4.58
CA PRO A 403 32.07 47.67 -5.88
C PRO A 403 33.10 47.28 -6.94
N GLY A 404 32.63 46.72 -8.05
CA GLY A 404 33.49 46.26 -9.13
C GLY A 404 33.90 44.80 -9.03
N ALA A 405 33.46 44.09 -7.99
CA ALA A 405 33.78 42.69 -7.82
C ALA A 405 33.06 41.78 -8.82
N VAL A 406 33.78 40.74 -9.24
CA VAL A 406 33.26 39.57 -9.97
C VAL A 406 33.81 38.31 -9.33
N GLY A 407 32.96 37.31 -9.16
CA GLY A 407 33.32 35.98 -8.69
C GLY A 407 32.43 34.94 -9.33
N TYR A 408 32.47 33.72 -8.79
CA TYR A 408 31.68 32.61 -9.29
C TYR A 408 31.29 31.67 -8.16
N LEU A 409 30.11 31.08 -8.29
CA LEU A 409 29.51 30.21 -7.29
C LEU A 409 28.44 29.33 -7.93
N GLU A 410 27.94 28.37 -7.18
CA GLU A 410 26.85 27.49 -7.58
C GLU A 410 25.61 28.33 -7.92
N THR A 411 24.97 28.06 -9.05
CA THR A 411 23.83 28.87 -9.52
C THR A 411 22.71 28.97 -8.46
N SER A 412 22.51 27.91 -7.67
CA SER A 412 21.53 27.89 -6.56
C SER A 412 21.94 28.69 -5.32
N ALA A 413 23.21 29.08 -5.20
CA ALA A 413 23.72 29.91 -4.12
C ALA A 413 23.69 31.43 -4.46
N VAL A 414 23.26 31.80 -5.67
CA VAL A 414 23.00 33.20 -6.03
C VAL A 414 21.89 33.75 -5.13
N ARG A 415 22.18 34.84 -4.43
CA ARG A 415 21.29 35.46 -3.44
C ARG A 415 21.30 36.99 -3.57
N ASP A 416 20.46 37.65 -2.78
CA ASP A 416 20.40 39.11 -2.76
C ASP A 416 21.76 39.75 -2.49
N GLY A 417 22.02 40.87 -3.17
CA GLY A 417 23.27 41.62 -3.06
C GLY A 417 24.32 41.29 -4.13
N VAL A 418 24.13 40.23 -4.91
CA VAL A 418 24.93 39.93 -6.11
C VAL A 418 24.05 39.77 -7.34
N ARG A 419 24.61 39.88 -8.54
CA ARG A 419 23.90 39.66 -9.80
C ARG A 419 24.61 38.61 -10.62
N ALA A 420 23.91 37.52 -10.94
CA ALA A 420 24.39 36.56 -11.94
C ALA A 420 24.41 37.21 -13.33
N VAL A 421 25.46 36.92 -14.10
CA VAL A 421 25.58 37.31 -15.52
C VAL A 421 25.41 36.09 -16.41
N THR A 422 24.86 36.30 -17.60
CA THR A 422 24.85 35.28 -18.65
C THR A 422 26.26 35.11 -19.22
N VAL A 423 26.51 33.93 -19.79
CA VAL A 423 27.76 33.61 -20.49
C VAL A 423 27.42 33.41 -21.96
N ASP A 424 28.02 34.21 -22.84
CA ASP A 424 27.73 34.21 -24.28
C ASP A 424 26.22 34.34 -24.61
N GLY A 425 25.50 35.13 -23.80
CA GLY A 425 24.04 35.32 -23.91
C GLY A 425 23.19 34.18 -23.35
N VAL A 426 23.81 33.12 -22.83
CA VAL A 426 23.14 31.92 -22.32
C VAL A 426 23.02 31.95 -20.80
N SER A 427 21.83 31.63 -20.29
CA SER A 427 21.57 31.50 -18.85
C SER A 427 21.76 30.04 -18.39
N PRO A 428 22.19 29.80 -17.13
CA PRO A 428 22.29 28.46 -16.54
C PRO A 428 20.91 27.91 -16.20
N THR A 429 20.26 27.23 -17.14
CA THR A 429 18.95 26.59 -16.94
C THR A 429 19.06 25.09 -17.19
N PRO A 430 18.18 24.25 -16.62
CA PRO A 430 18.20 22.83 -16.91
C PRO A 430 18.14 22.51 -18.42
N THR A 431 17.45 23.33 -19.21
CA THR A 431 17.35 23.16 -20.66
C THR A 431 18.68 23.46 -21.37
N THR A 432 19.31 24.59 -21.05
CA THR A 432 20.57 25.03 -21.68
C THR A 432 21.77 24.18 -21.22
N ILE A 433 21.71 23.62 -20.02
CA ILE A 433 22.71 22.67 -19.52
C ILE A 433 22.60 21.34 -20.30
N ARG A 434 21.38 20.81 -20.49
CA ARG A 434 21.16 19.55 -21.20
C ARG A 434 21.45 19.63 -22.70
N SER A 435 21.22 20.79 -23.33
CA SER A 435 21.61 20.99 -24.73
C SER A 435 23.12 21.15 -24.91
N GLY A 436 23.85 21.47 -23.83
CA GLY A 436 25.27 21.78 -23.87
C GLY A 436 25.57 23.25 -24.21
N ASP A 437 24.54 24.09 -24.38
CA ASP A 437 24.70 25.51 -24.71
C ASP A 437 25.31 26.32 -23.54
N TYR A 438 25.11 25.85 -22.30
CA TYR A 438 25.73 26.47 -21.12
C TYR A 438 26.86 25.58 -20.57
N GLU A 439 28.11 26.00 -20.77
CA GLU A 439 29.28 25.16 -20.54
C GLU A 439 29.83 25.18 -19.09
N PHE A 440 29.51 26.21 -18.30
CA PHE A 440 30.03 26.38 -16.94
C PHE A 440 29.32 25.48 -15.92
N THR A 441 29.64 24.19 -16.02
CA THR A 441 29.03 23.10 -15.26
C THR A 441 30.11 22.18 -14.69
N GLY A 442 29.75 21.40 -13.69
CA GLY A 442 30.65 20.42 -13.06
C GLY A 442 29.88 19.25 -12.46
N VAL A 443 30.54 18.10 -12.41
CA VAL A 443 29.98 16.90 -11.79
C VAL A 443 30.22 16.96 -10.30
N GLU A 444 29.15 16.72 -9.55
CA GLU A 444 29.16 16.55 -8.11
C GLU A 444 29.27 15.07 -7.76
N TYR A 445 30.04 14.74 -6.72
CA TYR A 445 30.37 13.38 -6.33
C TYR A 445 30.18 13.16 -4.83
N ALA A 446 29.91 11.91 -4.48
CA ALA A 446 30.16 11.34 -3.17
C ALA A 446 31.46 10.56 -3.18
N TYR A 447 32.20 10.57 -2.07
CA TYR A 447 33.44 9.83 -1.91
C TYR A 447 33.43 8.93 -0.68
N THR A 448 33.96 7.72 -0.85
CA THR A 448 34.10 6.70 0.20
C THR A 448 35.45 6.00 0.11
N HIS A 449 35.85 5.23 1.13
CA HIS A 449 37.05 4.37 1.09
C HIS A 449 36.87 3.07 0.28
N GLY A 450 35.93 3.03 -0.68
CA GLY A 450 35.54 1.81 -1.39
C GLY A 450 34.12 1.34 -1.06
N PRO A 451 33.82 0.05 -1.30
CA PRO A 451 32.50 -0.53 -1.01
C PRO A 451 32.15 -0.38 0.46
N VAL A 452 30.95 0.13 0.72
CA VAL A 452 30.44 0.36 2.08
C VAL A 452 29.52 -0.81 2.47
N ALA A 453 29.56 -1.22 3.75
CA ALA A 453 28.64 -2.24 4.27
C ALA A 453 27.19 -1.82 4.08
N GLY A 454 26.38 -2.65 3.41
CA GLY A 454 25.06 -2.28 2.91
C GLY A 454 24.02 -1.93 3.98
N ASP A 455 24.21 -2.38 5.22
CA ASP A 455 23.35 -2.08 6.37
C ASP A 455 23.76 -0.81 7.13
N SER A 456 24.88 -0.19 6.77
CA SER A 456 25.36 1.04 7.42
C SER A 456 24.57 2.29 6.99
N LEU A 457 24.52 3.30 7.86
CA LEU A 457 23.94 4.60 7.52
C LEU A 457 24.65 5.27 6.34
N VAL A 458 25.96 5.08 6.19
CA VAL A 458 26.73 5.60 5.04
C VAL A 458 26.18 5.00 3.74
N ALA A 459 26.01 3.67 3.68
CA ALA A 459 25.52 2.99 2.48
C ALA A 459 24.07 3.38 2.15
N GLN A 460 23.19 3.38 3.15
CA GLN A 460 21.78 3.72 2.96
C GLN A 460 21.57 5.18 2.58
N PHE A 461 22.35 6.10 3.16
CA PHE A 461 22.30 7.50 2.75
C PHE A 461 22.89 7.71 1.34
N LEU A 462 23.97 7.00 0.99
CA LEU A 462 24.51 7.04 -0.37
C LEU A 462 23.52 6.47 -1.40
N ASP A 463 22.79 5.41 -1.06
CA ASP A 463 21.70 4.88 -1.88
C ASP A 463 20.55 5.89 -2.00
N TYR A 464 20.20 6.54 -0.89
CA TYR A 464 19.21 7.62 -0.88
C TYR A 464 19.59 8.80 -1.79
N LEU A 465 20.87 9.17 -1.81
CA LEU A 465 21.44 10.20 -2.70
C LEU A 465 21.42 9.78 -4.17
N THR A 466 21.83 8.54 -4.45
CA THR A 466 22.06 8.07 -5.83
C THR A 466 20.83 7.46 -6.49
N ARG A 467 19.95 6.79 -5.74
CA ARG A 467 18.78 6.03 -6.25
C ARG A 467 17.47 6.43 -5.57
N GLY A 468 17.54 6.98 -4.37
CA GLY A 468 16.37 7.37 -3.58
C GLY A 468 15.75 8.73 -3.94
N LYS A 469 15.06 9.30 -2.94
CA LYS A 469 14.28 10.54 -3.08
C LYS A 469 15.12 11.82 -3.03
N ALA A 470 16.38 11.76 -2.60
CA ALA A 470 17.26 12.93 -2.59
C ALA A 470 17.43 13.56 -3.98
N ARG A 471 17.20 12.80 -5.04
CA ARG A 471 17.23 13.28 -6.43
C ARG A 471 16.22 14.39 -6.70
N LEU A 472 15.06 14.36 -6.03
CA LEU A 472 14.10 15.45 -6.07
C LEU A 472 14.70 16.71 -5.45
N THR A 473 15.40 16.58 -4.32
CA THR A 473 16.13 17.69 -3.70
C THR A 473 17.22 18.22 -4.63
N MET A 474 17.99 17.36 -5.32
CA MET A 474 18.98 17.81 -6.30
C MET A 474 18.34 18.66 -7.41
N THR A 475 17.19 18.23 -7.94
CA THR A 475 16.44 18.98 -8.96
C THR A 475 15.86 20.30 -8.42
N GLU A 476 15.42 20.34 -7.16
CA GLU A 476 14.98 21.59 -6.50
C GLU A 476 16.10 22.63 -6.42
N PHE A 477 17.36 22.18 -6.29
CA PHE A 477 18.54 23.04 -6.34
C PHE A 477 19.05 23.30 -7.76
N GLY A 478 18.32 22.88 -8.80
CA GLY A 478 18.67 23.11 -10.20
C GLY A 478 19.73 22.15 -10.76
N ASN A 479 20.13 21.12 -10.01
CA ASN A 479 21.08 20.11 -10.45
C ASN A 479 20.37 19.00 -11.25
N ILE A 480 21.11 18.35 -12.16
CA ILE A 480 20.61 17.24 -12.99
C ILE A 480 21.17 15.93 -12.42
N PRO A 481 20.34 15.06 -11.79
CA PRO A 481 20.82 13.82 -11.19
C PRO A 481 21.41 12.84 -12.21
N CYS A 482 22.48 12.15 -11.84
CA CYS A 482 23.25 11.27 -12.73
C CYS A 482 22.59 9.91 -13.06
N VAL A 483 21.38 9.65 -12.59
CA VAL A 483 20.65 8.37 -12.75
C VAL A 483 19.38 8.48 -13.59
N ASP A 484 19.34 9.46 -14.49
CA ASP A 484 18.32 9.49 -15.53
C ASP A 484 18.78 8.56 -16.68
N PRO A 485 18.05 7.48 -17.04
CA PRO A 485 18.40 6.60 -18.17
C PRO A 485 18.44 7.33 -19.53
N VAL A 486 18.08 8.61 -19.55
CA VAL A 486 18.07 9.48 -20.74
C VAL A 486 19.45 10.08 -21.05
N GLU A 487 20.38 10.25 -20.08
CA GLU A 487 21.57 11.10 -20.31
C GLU A 487 22.89 10.59 -19.67
N PRO A 488 23.47 9.48 -20.15
CA PRO A 488 24.81 9.01 -19.74
C PRO A 488 25.96 9.99 -20.05
N LYS A 489 25.73 11.03 -20.85
CA LYS A 489 26.77 11.92 -21.39
C LYS A 489 27.36 12.89 -20.37
N PHE A 490 26.66 13.19 -19.28
CA PHE A 490 27.01 14.29 -18.38
C PHE A 490 27.72 13.86 -17.10
N CYS A 491 27.64 12.58 -16.73
CA CYS A 491 28.08 12.06 -15.44
C CYS A 491 29.10 10.92 -15.54
N THR A 492 29.80 10.81 -16.68
CA THR A 492 30.98 9.96 -16.77
C THR A 492 32.12 10.56 -15.93
N PRO A 493 32.80 9.76 -15.07
CA PRO A 493 33.90 10.21 -14.22
C PRO A 493 35.01 10.93 -14.96
#